data_AF-A0A957I472-F1
#
_entry.id   AF-A0A957I472-F1
#
_cell.length_a   1.000
_cell.length_b   1.000
_cell.length_c   1.000
_cell.angle_alpha   90.00
_cell.angle_beta   90.00
_cell.angle_gamma   90.00
#
_symmetry.space_group_name_H-M   'P 1'
#
loop_
_entity.id
_entity.type
_entity.pdbx_description
1 polymer ?
#
loop_
_entity_poly.entity_id
_entity_poly.type
_entity_poly.pdbx_seq_one_letter_code
_entity_poly.pdbx_strand_id
1 'polypeptide(L)'
;MLPVKNGLPTPPPYTVVEHTADWALRVWGADWAALLCHAAAGMSSLMTPDVEAIPLTETRQITLSAFDAETLLVDWLSELAYWAETEMLVFTR
;
A
#
# COMPACT_ATOMS: atom_id res chain seq x y z
N MET A 1 -12.93 -29.04 26.06
CA MET A 1 -12.46 -27.64 26.08
C MET A 1 -11.70 -27.39 24.78
N LEU A 2 -12.29 -26.63 23.86
CA LEU A 2 -11.57 -26.12 22.69
C LEU A 2 -10.92 -24.78 23.08
N PRO A 3 -9.67 -24.49 22.69
CA PRO A 3 -9.05 -23.22 23.01
C PRO A 3 -9.76 -22.09 22.26
N VAL A 4 -10.24 -21.11 23.02
CA VAL A 4 -10.78 -19.86 22.48
C VAL A 4 -9.60 -19.10 21.84
N LYS A 5 -9.60 -18.99 20.51
CA LYS A 5 -8.71 -18.08 19.78
C LYS A 5 -9.21 -16.64 19.99
N ASN A 6 -8.85 -16.02 21.11
CA ASN A 6 -9.02 -14.58 21.32
C ASN A 6 -7.94 -13.84 20.53
N GLY A 7 -8.14 -13.72 19.22
CA GLY A 7 -7.52 -12.69 18.40
C GLY A 7 -8.65 -11.84 17.86
N LEU A 8 -8.80 -10.60 18.35
CA LEU A 8 -9.60 -9.62 17.62
C LEU A 8 -9.03 -9.57 16.19
N PRO A 9 -9.87 -9.59 15.14
CA PRO A 9 -9.36 -9.52 13.77
C PRO A 9 -8.46 -8.29 13.66
N THR A 10 -7.21 -8.48 13.23
CA THR A 10 -6.34 -7.35 12.87
C THR A 10 -7.08 -6.55 11.80
N PRO A 11 -7.29 -5.23 12.01
CA PRO A 11 -7.90 -4.41 10.98
C PRO A 11 -7.07 -4.52 9.70
N PRO A 12 -7.71 -4.48 8.51
CA PRO A 12 -6.98 -4.51 7.25
C PRO A 12 -5.94 -3.37 7.21
N PRO A 13 -4.87 -3.49 6.44
CA PRO A 13 -3.83 -2.44 6.38
C PRO A 13 -4.35 -1.10 5.84
N TYR A 14 -5.41 -1.14 5.05
CA TYR A 14 -6.09 0.01 4.45
C TYR A 14 -7.55 -0.32 4.13
N THR A 15 -8.33 0.71 3.81
CA THR A 15 -9.67 0.57 3.23
C THR A 15 -9.85 1.52 2.07
N VAL A 16 -10.45 1.03 0.98
CA VAL A 16 -10.94 1.88 -0.11
C VAL A 16 -12.18 2.63 0.36
N VAL A 17 -12.20 3.93 0.16
CA VAL A 17 -13.31 4.82 0.51
C VAL A 17 -14.02 5.19 -0.78
N GLU A 18 -15.35 5.06 -0.78
CA GLU A 18 -16.18 5.49 -1.91
C GLU A 18 -16.04 7.00 -2.09
N HIS A 19 -15.62 7.41 -3.28
CA HIS A 19 -15.52 8.82 -3.65
C HIS A 19 -16.11 8.99 -5.05
N THR A 20 -16.83 10.10 -5.26
CA THR A 20 -17.71 10.29 -6.42
C THR A 20 -16.98 10.60 -7.73
N ALA A 21 -15.64 10.64 -7.72
CA ALA A 21 -14.83 11.03 -8.88
C ALA A 21 -13.50 10.26 -8.99
N ASP A 22 -12.86 9.95 -7.86
CA ASP A 22 -11.55 9.30 -7.79
C ASP A 22 -11.60 8.09 -6.84
N TRP A 23 -10.50 7.35 -6.74
CA TRP A 23 -10.29 6.39 -5.67
C TRP A 23 -9.66 7.07 -4.46
N ALA A 24 -10.17 6.78 -3.27
CA ALA A 24 -9.60 7.24 -2.02
C ALA A 24 -9.20 6.05 -1.15
N LEU A 25 -8.02 6.13 -0.54
CA LEU A 25 -7.53 5.13 0.41
C LEU A 25 -7.42 5.77 1.79
N ARG A 26 -7.96 5.06 2.79
CA ARG A 26 -7.61 5.31 4.18
C ARG A 26 -6.58 4.27 4.59
N VAL A 27 -5.44 4.74 5.08
CA VAL A 27 -4.27 3.93 5.44
C VAL A 27 -3.86 4.24 6.88
N TRP A 28 -3.30 3.25 7.57
CA TRP A 28 -2.78 3.39 8.94
C TRP A 28 -1.63 2.42 9.13
N GLY A 29 -0.67 2.75 9.98
CA GLY A 29 0.46 1.88 10.32
C GLY A 29 0.81 2.02 11.80
N ALA A 30 1.45 1.00 12.37
CA ALA A 30 1.99 1.09 13.73
C ALA A 30 3.14 2.09 13.84
N ASP A 31 3.82 2.35 12.72
CA ASP A 31 4.86 3.34 12.52
C ASP A 31 4.81 3.86 11.07
N TRP A 32 5.75 4.76 10.73
CA TRP A 32 5.84 5.36 9.40
C TRP A 32 6.11 4.33 8.29
N ALA A 33 6.99 3.35 8.54
CA ALA A 33 7.33 2.33 7.56
C ALA A 33 6.12 1.44 7.25
N ALA A 34 5.39 1.01 8.28
CA ALA A 34 4.15 0.26 8.13
C ALA A 34 3.10 1.07 7.35
N LEU A 35 2.98 2.37 7.59
CA LEU A 35 2.05 3.24 6.85
C LEU A 35 2.41 3.29 5.37
N LEU A 36 3.69 3.45 5.02
CA LEU A 36 4.17 3.46 3.62
C LEU A 36 3.90 2.12 2.93
N CYS A 37 4.18 0.99 3.60
CA CYS A 37 3.89 -0.35 3.06
C CYS A 37 2.39 -0.55 2.84
N HIS A 38 1.55 -0.15 3.80
CA HIS A 38 0.10 -0.27 3.69
C HIS A 38 -0.48 0.63 2.60
N ALA A 39 0.09 1.83 2.39
CA ALA A 39 -0.30 2.71 1.30
C ALA A 39 0.08 2.12 -0.08
N ALA A 40 1.27 1.54 -0.21
CA ALA A 40 1.72 0.84 -1.42
C ALA A 40 0.81 -0.36 -1.76
N ALA A 41 0.47 -1.18 -0.75
CA ALA A 41 -0.46 -2.29 -0.91
C ALA A 41 -1.87 -1.80 -1.31
N GLY A 42 -2.34 -0.71 -0.69
CA GLY A 42 -3.59 -0.06 -1.03
C GLY A 42 -3.64 0.37 -2.48
N MET A 43 -2.63 1.10 -2.95
CA MET A 43 -2.54 1.57 -4.33
C MET A 43 -2.47 0.41 -5.33
N SER A 44 -1.69 -0.63 -5.02
CA SER A 44 -1.58 -1.82 -5.88
C SER A 44 -2.91 -2.57 -6.02
N SER A 45 -3.72 -2.63 -4.94
CA SER A 45 -5.04 -3.27 -4.99
C SER A 45 -6.07 -2.51 -5.83
N LEU A 46 -5.85 -1.21 -6.04
CA LEU A 46 -6.67 -0.41 -6.95
C LEU A 46 -6.30 -0.69 -8.42
N MET A 47 -5.05 -1.02 -8.69
CA MET A 47 -4.56 -1.33 -10.04
C MET A 47 -4.97 -2.73 -10.52
N THR A 48 -5.06 -3.70 -9.60
CA THR A 48 -5.45 -5.07 -9.93
C THR A 48 -6.13 -5.79 -8.74
N PRO A 49 -7.24 -6.51 -8.97
CA PRO A 49 -7.93 -7.24 -7.92
C PRO A 49 -7.17 -8.49 -7.42
N ASP A 50 -6.29 -9.06 -8.25
CA ASP A 50 -5.59 -10.33 -7.96
C ASP A 50 -4.11 -10.11 -7.64
N VAL A 51 -3.79 -9.10 -6.82
CA VAL A 51 -2.39 -8.77 -6.47
C VAL A 51 -1.65 -9.94 -5.81
N GLU A 52 -2.34 -10.80 -5.07
CA GLU A 52 -1.76 -11.98 -4.42
C GLU A 52 -1.34 -13.08 -5.40
N ALA A 53 -1.90 -13.07 -6.62
CA ALA A 53 -1.53 -14.03 -7.66
C ALA A 53 -0.26 -13.61 -8.43
N ILE A 54 0.23 -12.39 -8.21
CA ILE A 54 1.42 -11.86 -8.89
C ILE A 54 2.69 -12.40 -8.22
N PRO A 55 3.61 -13.04 -8.96
CA PRO A 55 4.85 -13.55 -8.39
C PRO A 55 5.79 -12.40 -8.00
N LEU A 56 6.53 -12.57 -6.91
CA LEU A 56 7.48 -11.58 -6.43
C LEU A 56 8.86 -11.81 -7.03
N THR A 57 9.05 -11.22 -8.21
CA THR A 57 10.28 -11.39 -9.00
C THR A 57 11.17 -10.16 -8.98
N GLU A 58 10.63 -9.00 -8.58
CA GLU A 58 11.32 -7.71 -8.64
C GLU A 58 11.55 -7.13 -7.25
N THR A 59 12.66 -6.42 -7.11
CA THR A 59 12.97 -5.58 -5.95
C THR A 59 13.58 -4.29 -6.46
N ARG A 60 13.08 -3.15 -5.97
CA ARG A 60 13.58 -1.82 -6.31
C ARG A 60 14.04 -1.13 -5.03
N GLN A 61 15.13 -0.39 -5.12
CA GLN A 61 15.60 0.48 -4.06
C GLN A 61 15.51 1.92 -4.54
N ILE A 62 14.85 2.77 -3.77
CA ILE A 62 14.84 4.22 -3.99
C ILE A 62 15.19 4.95 -2.70
N THR A 63 15.66 6.17 -2.86
CA THR A 63 15.94 7.09 -1.75
C THR A 63 15.22 8.38 -2.06
N LEU A 64 14.28 8.74 -1.20
CA LEU A 64 13.47 9.93 -1.32
C LEU A 64 13.72 10.84 -0.12
N SER A 65 13.59 12.14 -0.35
CA SER A 65 13.65 13.15 0.68
C SER A 65 12.65 14.24 0.36
N ALA A 66 11.85 14.62 1.35
CA ALA A 66 10.88 15.69 1.22
C ALA A 66 10.91 16.58 2.47
N PHE A 67 10.23 17.73 2.39
CA PHE A 67 10.19 18.71 3.47
C PHE A 67 9.37 18.24 4.69
N ASP A 68 8.33 17.44 4.43
CA ASP A 68 7.43 16.87 5.45
C ASP A 68 7.00 15.44 5.09
N ALA A 69 6.29 14.79 6.01
CA ALA A 69 5.89 13.39 5.88
C ALA A 69 4.82 13.20 4.81
N GLU A 70 3.87 14.13 4.72
CA GLU A 70 2.80 14.11 3.73
C GLU A 70 3.36 14.18 2.30
N THR A 71 4.31 15.08 2.05
CA THR A 71 5.01 15.20 0.78
C THR A 71 5.83 13.94 0.50
N LEU A 72 6.52 13.40 1.51
CA LEU A 72 7.27 12.14 1.33
C LEU A 72 6.38 10.96 0.96
N LEU A 73 5.16 10.88 1.52
CA LEU A 73 4.17 9.87 1.16
C LEU A 73 3.68 10.06 -0.28
N VAL A 74 3.43 11.30 -0.70
CA VAL A 74 3.06 11.60 -2.10
C VAL A 74 4.18 11.19 -3.04
N ASP A 75 5.41 11.61 -2.80
CA ASP A 75 6.57 11.26 -3.62
C ASP A 75 6.76 9.75 -3.69
N TRP A 76 6.62 9.05 -2.55
CA TRP A 76 6.67 7.58 -2.49
C TRP A 76 5.61 6.92 -3.38
N LEU A 77 4.34 7.34 -3.27
CA LEU A 77 3.27 6.77 -4.08
C LEU A 77 3.39 7.13 -5.56
N SER A 78 3.90 8.33 -5.87
CA SER A 78 4.16 8.76 -7.25
C SER A 78 5.22 7.91 -7.94
N GLU A 79 6.29 7.52 -7.26
CA GLU A 79 7.30 6.60 -7.82
C GLU A 79 6.72 5.21 -8.10
N LEU A 80 5.91 4.68 -7.18
CA LEU A 80 5.23 3.40 -7.38
C LEU A 80 4.24 3.47 -8.55
N ALA A 81 3.49 4.56 -8.68
CA ALA A 81 2.57 4.78 -9.79
C ALA A 81 3.31 4.88 -11.12
N TYR A 82 4.44 5.58 -11.14
CA TYR A 82 5.32 5.67 -12.31
C TYR A 82 5.77 4.28 -12.79
N TRP A 83 6.24 3.41 -11.89
CA TRP A 83 6.63 2.04 -12.28
C TRP A 83 5.45 1.17 -12.70
N ALA A 84 4.27 1.36 -12.10
CA ALA A 84 3.07 0.67 -12.55
C ALA A 84 2.70 1.05 -13.98
N GLU A 85 2.78 2.34 -14.33
CA GLU A 85 2.44 2.84 -15.66
C GLU A 85 3.50 2.51 -16.72
N THR A 86 4.78 2.58 -16.36
CA THR A 86 5.88 2.47 -17.33
C THR A 86 6.47 1.07 -17.45
N GLU A 87 6.47 0.30 -16.37
CA GLU A 87 7.10 -1.02 -16.28
C GLU A 87 6.10 -2.14 -15.94
N MET A 88 4.81 -1.83 -15.72
CA MET A 88 3.78 -2.78 -15.29
C MET A 88 4.12 -3.47 -13.96
N LEU A 89 4.80 -2.76 -13.06
CA LEU A 89 5.20 -3.26 -11.74
C LEU A 89 4.29 -2.73 -10.63
N VAL A 90 3.88 -3.60 -9.72
CA VAL A 90 3.15 -3.25 -8.49
C VAL A 90 3.88 -3.81 -7.27
N PHE A 91 3.71 -3.17 -6.11
CA PHE A 91 4.50 -3.45 -4.91
C PHE A 91 3.62 -3.60 -3.67
N THR A 92 3.76 -4.73 -2.98
CA THR A 92 2.93 -5.08 -1.81
C THR A 92 3.71 -5.25 -0.51
N ARG A 93 5.04 -5.29 -0.56
CA ARG A 93 5.95 -5.42 0.58
C ARG A 93 7.38 -5.02 0.21
#